data_AF-A0A7X9GU41-F1
#
_entry.id   AF-A0A7X9GU41-F1
#
_cell.length_a   1.000
_cell.length_b   1.000
_cell.length_c   1.000
_cell.angle_alpha   90.00
_cell.angle_beta   90.00
_cell.angle_gamma   90.00
#
_symmetry.space_group_name_H-M   'P 1'
#
loop_
_entity.id
_entity.type
_entity.pdbx_description
1 polymer ?
#
loop_
_entity_poly.entity_id
_entity_poly.type
_entity_poly.pdbx_seq_one_letter_code
_entity_poly.pdbx_strand_id
1 'polypeptide(L)'
;MRSFLSGLSGRHRPPRHPLLEGLRGQTVVHTRVASRGTWTVTARGWVLHSRIQQLQGPWAGEDPPPAVGLRDPRLVGAAIHDAEMLGDGHLTLSLHSAQGPLTLSTVPRWQLDAPRGALLHVAEKGELTDLPPGPPAHATPELLAEHAASTRSGIEERVLEMARERWLHPGHVVTVLASAGALDDAEFSRRGPILLARLLARGEIRPGFVTGGRFTAWDLTLAEVVEHIGATWTAIGGRTPGPDMIAWFELTRRGRDALGPGSDRTMPPGMSGYDSPGVVGGFR
;
A
#
# COMPACT_ATOMS: atom_id res chain seq x y z
N MET A 1 5.40 -31.79 -0.80
CA MET A 1 4.69 -32.22 -2.02
C MET A 1 3.46 -33.00 -1.62
N ARG A 2 2.26 -32.47 -1.86
CA ARG A 2 1.01 -33.22 -1.75
C ARG A 2 0.46 -33.41 -3.16
N SER A 3 0.39 -34.66 -3.61
CA SER A 3 -0.29 -35.04 -4.86
C SER A 3 -1.71 -35.43 -4.50
N PHE A 4 -2.69 -34.79 -5.14
CA PHE A 4 -4.10 -35.13 -4.97
C PHE A 4 -4.49 -36.12 -6.07
N LEU A 5 -4.42 -37.42 -5.75
CA LEU A 5 -5.09 -38.44 -6.55
C LEU A 5 -6.33 -38.94 -5.82
N SER A 6 -7.39 -39.02 -6.60
CA SER A 6 -8.81 -39.09 -6.26
C SER A 6 -9.24 -40.27 -5.38
N GLY A 7 -10.29 -40.00 -4.60
CA GLY A 7 -11.20 -41.01 -4.09
C GLY A 7 -11.59 -40.73 -2.66
N LEU A 8 -12.80 -40.19 -2.45
CA LEU A 8 -13.74 -40.57 -1.38
C LEU A 8 -14.97 -39.66 -1.46
N SER A 9 -16.09 -40.28 -1.80
CA SER A 9 -17.43 -39.74 -1.61
C SER A 9 -17.66 -39.44 -0.13
N GLY A 10 -17.76 -38.15 0.20
CA GLY A 10 -18.13 -37.66 1.52
C GLY A 10 -18.06 -36.15 1.54
N ARG A 11 -19.10 -35.48 2.07
CA ARG A 11 -19.16 -34.03 2.29
C ARG A 11 -18.14 -33.59 3.34
N HIS A 12 -16.86 -33.72 3.04
CA HIS A 12 -15.76 -33.07 3.74
C HIS A 12 -15.12 -32.15 2.74
N ARG A 13 -15.52 -30.87 2.80
CA ARG A 13 -14.80 -29.80 2.14
C ARG A 13 -13.36 -29.90 2.65
N PRO A 14 -12.35 -30.07 1.78
CA PRO A 14 -10.98 -30.14 2.24
C PRO A 14 -10.67 -28.93 3.12
N PRO A 15 -9.90 -29.09 4.22
CA PRO A 15 -9.55 -27.97 5.08
C PRO A 15 -8.91 -26.88 4.22
N ARG A 16 -9.47 -25.67 4.33
CA ARG A 16 -9.04 -24.53 3.52
C ARG A 16 -7.61 -24.16 3.86
N HIS A 17 -6.85 -23.81 2.83
CA HIS A 17 -5.44 -23.46 3.01
C HIS A 17 -5.31 -22.18 3.86
N PRO A 18 -4.47 -22.14 4.91
CA PRO A 18 -4.35 -20.96 5.79
C PRO A 18 -4.05 -19.65 5.06
N LEU A 19 -3.24 -19.70 3.99
CA LEU A 19 -2.95 -18.53 3.15
C LEU A 19 -4.18 -18.03 2.36
N LEU A 20 -5.10 -18.91 1.97
CA LEU A 20 -6.36 -18.47 1.34
C LEU A 20 -7.31 -17.86 2.36
N GLU A 21 -7.35 -18.38 3.59
CA GLU A 21 -8.10 -17.75 4.68
C GLU A 21 -7.58 -16.34 5.00
N GLY A 22 -6.27 -16.10 4.87
CA GLY A 22 -5.66 -14.78 5.03
C GLY A 22 -6.12 -13.71 4.03
N LEU A 23 -6.75 -14.11 2.92
CA LEU A 23 -7.37 -13.20 1.95
C LEU A 23 -8.73 -12.68 2.40
N ARG A 24 -9.39 -13.36 3.34
CA ARG A 24 -10.73 -12.98 3.77
C ARG A 24 -10.72 -11.61 4.45
N GLY A 25 -11.66 -10.75 4.05
CA GLY A 25 -11.79 -9.37 4.53
C GLY A 25 -10.80 -8.39 3.90
N GLN A 26 -9.93 -8.84 2.99
CA GLN A 26 -9.01 -7.96 2.27
C GLN A 26 -9.72 -7.23 1.13
N THR A 27 -9.40 -5.96 0.94
CA THR A 27 -9.88 -5.18 -0.21
C THR A 27 -8.85 -5.21 -1.34
N VAL A 28 -9.28 -5.36 -2.59
CA VAL A 28 -8.40 -5.18 -3.76
C VAL A 28 -8.10 -3.70 -3.94
N VAL A 29 -6.81 -3.32 -3.97
CA VAL A 29 -6.37 -1.92 -4.11
C VAL A 29 -5.73 -1.62 -5.46
N HIS A 30 -5.27 -2.66 -6.16
CA HIS A 30 -4.61 -2.49 -7.44
C HIS A 30 -4.72 -3.75 -8.29
N THR A 31 -4.82 -3.58 -9.61
CA THR A 31 -4.61 -4.64 -10.59
C THR A 31 -3.60 -4.18 -11.62
N ARG A 32 -2.75 -5.10 -12.07
CA ARG A 32 -1.74 -4.86 -13.10
C ARG A 32 -1.82 -5.93 -14.17
N VAL A 33 -1.57 -5.55 -15.41
CA VAL A 33 -1.42 -6.47 -16.54
C VAL A 33 -0.09 -6.17 -17.21
N ALA A 34 0.67 -7.22 -17.53
CA ALA A 34 1.93 -7.14 -18.26
C ALA A 34 2.09 -8.40 -19.12
N SER A 35 3.12 -8.45 -19.95
CA SER A 35 3.36 -9.59 -20.87
C SER A 35 3.40 -10.97 -20.19
N ARG A 36 3.71 -11.01 -18.89
CA ARG A 36 3.84 -12.25 -18.11
C ARG A 36 2.58 -12.66 -17.34
N GLY A 37 1.54 -11.82 -17.29
CA GLY A 37 0.29 -12.19 -16.63
C GLY A 37 -0.52 -11.01 -16.08
N THR A 38 -1.40 -11.35 -15.16
CA THR A 38 -2.25 -10.44 -14.39
C THR A 38 -1.91 -10.55 -12.91
N TRP A 39 -1.84 -9.41 -12.23
CA TRP A 39 -1.66 -9.31 -10.79
C TRP A 39 -2.87 -8.62 -10.17
N THR A 40 -3.38 -9.19 -9.08
CA THR A 40 -4.37 -8.56 -8.20
C THR A 40 -3.73 -8.36 -6.83
N VAL A 41 -3.70 -7.12 -6.36
CA VAL A 41 -3.04 -6.71 -5.13
C VAL A 41 -4.07 -6.27 -4.11
N THR A 42 -3.92 -6.75 -2.87
CA THR A 42 -4.83 -6.39 -1.77
C THR A 42 -4.24 -5.34 -0.83
N ALA A 43 -5.11 -4.74 -0.03
CA ALA A 43 -4.77 -3.66 0.91
C ALA A 43 -3.68 -4.06 1.90
N ARG A 44 -3.53 -5.33 2.27
CA ARG A 44 -2.44 -5.80 3.15
C ARG A 44 -1.27 -6.41 2.39
N GLY A 45 -1.07 -6.07 1.12
CA GLY A 45 0.10 -6.48 0.34
C GLY A 45 0.12 -7.93 -0.10
N TRP A 46 -1.04 -8.57 -0.22
CA TRP A 46 -1.13 -9.88 -0.89
C TRP A 46 -1.17 -9.67 -2.40
N VAL A 47 -0.51 -10.55 -3.16
CA VAL A 47 -0.46 -10.49 -4.62
C VAL A 47 -0.85 -11.82 -5.20
N LEU A 48 -2.00 -11.87 -5.87
CA LEU A 48 -2.36 -12.99 -6.72
C LEU A 48 -1.82 -12.75 -8.12
N HIS A 49 -0.87 -13.56 -8.54
CA HIS A 49 -0.30 -13.60 -9.87
C HIS A 49 -0.79 -14.83 -10.64
N SER A 50 -1.27 -14.62 -11.86
CA SER A 50 -1.57 -15.71 -12.79
C SER A 50 -1.46 -15.24 -14.23
N ARG A 51 -1.55 -16.16 -15.20
CA ARG A 51 -1.49 -15.79 -16.61
C ARG A 51 -2.67 -14.90 -17.04
N ILE A 52 -3.88 -15.26 -16.60
CA ILE A 52 -5.13 -14.55 -16.87
C ILE A 52 -5.99 -14.68 -15.63
N GLN A 53 -6.67 -13.60 -15.25
CA GLN A 53 -7.72 -13.62 -14.24
C GLN A 53 -9.03 -13.20 -14.90
N GLN A 54 -10.09 -13.94 -14.64
CA GLN A 54 -11.41 -13.72 -15.21
C GLN A 54 -12.33 -13.17 -14.12
N LEU A 55 -13.20 -12.24 -14.50
CA LEU A 55 -14.13 -11.58 -13.59
C LEU A 55 -15.56 -11.81 -14.04
N GLN A 56 -16.34 -12.50 -13.21
CA GLN A 56 -17.77 -12.66 -13.37
C GLN A 56 -18.50 -11.74 -12.37
N GLY A 57 -19.61 -11.14 -12.80
CA GLY A 57 -20.39 -10.22 -11.98
C GLY A 57 -21.83 -10.07 -12.48
N PRO A 58 -22.62 -9.16 -11.90
CA PRO A 58 -24.05 -9.00 -12.25
C PRO A 58 -24.27 -8.48 -13.67
N TRP A 59 -23.23 -7.94 -14.31
CA TRP A 59 -23.25 -7.47 -15.70
C TRP A 59 -22.85 -8.57 -16.70
N ALA A 60 -22.66 -9.80 -16.24
CA ALA A 60 -22.16 -10.90 -17.06
C ALA A 60 -23.22 -11.36 -18.08
N GLY A 61 -22.91 -11.14 -19.36
CA GLY A 61 -23.57 -11.77 -20.51
C GLY A 61 -22.58 -12.39 -21.50
N GLU A 62 -21.28 -12.38 -21.19
CA GLU A 62 -20.21 -12.89 -22.05
C GLU A 62 -19.70 -14.24 -21.51
N ASP A 63 -19.63 -15.24 -22.40
CA ASP A 63 -19.01 -16.53 -22.17
C ASP A 63 -17.91 -16.74 -23.23
N PRO A 64 -16.61 -16.79 -22.85
CA PRO A 64 -16.10 -16.83 -21.48
C PRO A 64 -16.15 -15.47 -20.75
N PRO A 65 -16.11 -15.46 -19.40
CA PRO A 65 -16.11 -14.22 -18.63
C PRO A 65 -14.93 -13.29 -19.00
N PRO A 66 -15.13 -11.96 -18.94
CA PRO A 66 -14.13 -11.00 -19.35
C PRO A 66 -12.89 -11.05 -18.46
N ALA A 67 -11.72 -10.82 -19.07
CA ALA A 67 -10.45 -10.75 -18.34
C ALA A 67 -10.35 -9.47 -17.50
N VAL A 68 -9.59 -9.55 -16.41
CA VAL A 68 -9.24 -8.40 -15.55
C VAL A 68 -8.23 -7.51 -16.26
N GLY A 69 -8.53 -6.22 -16.30
CA GLY A 69 -7.67 -5.18 -16.89
C GLY A 69 -6.69 -4.53 -15.90
N LEU A 70 -5.89 -3.60 -16.41
CA LEU A 70 -5.06 -2.70 -15.60
C LEU A 70 -5.97 -1.74 -14.81
N ARG A 71 -5.78 -1.66 -13.49
CA ARG A 71 -6.59 -0.86 -12.56
C ARG A 71 -8.10 -1.02 -12.81
N ASP A 72 -8.54 -2.27 -12.88
CA ASP A 72 -9.90 -2.62 -13.27
C ASP A 72 -10.90 -2.00 -12.27
N PRO A 73 -11.74 -1.04 -12.71
CA PRO A 73 -12.63 -0.32 -11.80
C PRO A 73 -13.75 -1.19 -11.24
N ARG A 74 -13.98 -2.36 -11.84
CA ARG A 74 -14.93 -3.35 -11.33
C ARG A 74 -14.39 -4.08 -10.11
N LEU A 75 -13.06 -4.21 -10.02
CA LEU A 75 -12.39 -5.01 -8.98
C LEU A 75 -11.75 -4.15 -7.88
N VAL A 76 -11.20 -2.98 -8.22
CA VAL A 76 -10.61 -2.08 -7.23
C VAL A 76 -11.69 -1.60 -6.24
N GLY A 77 -11.41 -1.76 -4.95
CA GLY A 77 -12.35 -1.50 -3.87
C GLY A 77 -13.24 -2.70 -3.49
N ALA A 78 -13.21 -3.80 -4.25
CA ALA A 78 -13.96 -5.00 -3.90
C ALA A 78 -13.31 -5.74 -2.72
N ALA A 79 -14.12 -6.15 -1.75
CA ALA A 79 -13.69 -6.89 -0.57
C ALA A 79 -13.83 -8.40 -0.79
N ILE A 80 -12.75 -9.15 -0.57
CA ILE A 80 -12.72 -10.61 -0.66
C ILE A 80 -13.50 -11.19 0.53
N HIS A 81 -14.59 -11.88 0.24
CA HIS A 81 -15.39 -12.57 1.24
C HIS A 81 -14.95 -14.03 1.41
N ASP A 82 -14.56 -14.67 0.32
CA ASP A 82 -14.17 -16.08 0.32
C ASP A 82 -13.08 -16.37 -0.71
N ALA A 83 -12.28 -17.40 -0.44
CA ALA A 83 -11.22 -17.88 -1.31
C ALA A 83 -11.19 -19.42 -1.29
N GLU A 84 -11.34 -20.03 -2.46
CA GLU A 84 -11.41 -21.48 -2.59
C GLU A 84 -10.54 -21.97 -3.75
N MET A 85 -9.74 -23.00 -3.48
CA MET A 85 -9.04 -23.76 -4.49
C MET A 85 -9.80 -25.06 -4.72
N LEU A 86 -10.23 -25.29 -5.97
CA LEU A 86 -10.90 -26.50 -6.40
C LEU A 86 -9.89 -27.65 -6.57
N GLY A 87 -10.38 -28.89 -6.61
CA GLY A 87 -9.53 -30.09 -6.66
C GLY A 87 -8.67 -30.22 -7.92
N ASP A 88 -9.00 -29.48 -8.98
CA ASP A 88 -8.24 -29.37 -10.23
C ASP A 88 -7.20 -28.23 -10.21
N GLY A 89 -7.09 -27.50 -9.09
CA GLY A 89 -6.18 -26.37 -8.92
C GLY A 89 -6.73 -25.01 -9.37
N HIS A 90 -7.99 -24.95 -9.84
CA HIS A 90 -8.63 -23.66 -10.11
C HIS A 90 -8.81 -22.86 -8.82
N LEU A 91 -8.44 -21.57 -8.87
CA LEU A 91 -8.68 -20.64 -7.77
C LEU A 91 -9.92 -19.79 -8.07
N THR A 92 -10.79 -19.68 -7.08
CA THR A 92 -11.96 -18.80 -7.10
C THR A 92 -11.97 -17.92 -5.87
N LEU A 93 -12.09 -16.60 -6.05
CA LEU A 93 -12.33 -15.64 -4.99
C LEU A 93 -13.73 -15.06 -5.15
N SER A 94 -14.51 -15.08 -4.08
CA SER A 94 -15.82 -14.42 -4.02
C SER A 94 -15.62 -13.05 -3.40
N LEU A 95 -16.05 -11.99 -4.08
CA LEU A 95 -15.88 -10.61 -3.65
C LEU A 95 -17.22 -9.87 -3.57
N HIS A 96 -17.26 -8.85 -2.72
CA HIS A 96 -18.34 -7.86 -2.68
C HIS A 96 -17.82 -6.53 -3.17
N SER A 97 -18.47 -5.98 -4.19
CA SER A 97 -18.23 -4.63 -4.71
C SER A 97 -19.43 -3.72 -4.45
N ALA A 98 -19.26 -2.42 -4.68
CA ALA A 98 -20.36 -1.46 -4.62
C ALA A 98 -21.48 -1.78 -5.62
N GLN A 99 -21.17 -2.52 -6.69
CA GLN A 99 -22.09 -2.85 -7.77
C GLN A 99 -22.68 -4.26 -7.66
N GLY A 100 -22.30 -5.02 -6.62
CA GLY A 100 -22.82 -6.36 -6.36
C GLY A 100 -21.73 -7.42 -6.14
N PRO A 101 -22.15 -8.70 -6.03
CA PRO A 101 -21.21 -9.80 -5.84
C PRO A 101 -20.40 -10.05 -7.13
N LEU A 102 -19.12 -10.35 -6.96
CA LEU A 102 -18.19 -10.68 -8.02
C LEU A 102 -17.51 -12.01 -7.74
N THR A 103 -17.12 -12.69 -8.81
CA THR A 103 -16.29 -13.89 -8.74
C THR A 103 -15.05 -13.66 -9.59
N LEU A 104 -13.88 -13.63 -8.95
CA LEU A 104 -12.59 -13.63 -9.63
C LEU A 104 -12.09 -15.07 -9.72
N SER A 105 -11.70 -15.52 -10.90
CA SER A 105 -11.17 -16.87 -11.08
C SER A 105 -9.89 -16.90 -11.90
N THR A 106 -9.07 -17.93 -11.65
CA THR A 106 -7.91 -18.26 -12.48
C THR A 106 -7.72 -19.77 -12.53
N VAL A 107 -7.35 -20.26 -13.71
CA VAL A 107 -6.94 -21.65 -13.93
C VAL A 107 -5.59 -21.92 -13.22
N PRO A 108 -5.19 -23.20 -13.01
CA PRO A 108 -3.88 -23.58 -12.44
C PRO A 108 -2.71 -22.89 -13.15
N ARG A 109 -1.54 -22.84 -12.48
CA ARG A 109 -0.41 -21.94 -12.80
C ARG A 109 -0.61 -20.52 -12.26
N TRP A 110 -0.92 -20.44 -10.97
CA TRP A 110 -1.04 -19.20 -10.22
C TRP A 110 -0.19 -19.24 -8.95
N GLN A 111 0.18 -18.05 -8.49
CA GLN A 111 0.99 -17.82 -7.32
C GLN A 111 0.31 -16.75 -6.46
N LEU A 112 0.24 -16.98 -5.16
CA LEU A 112 -0.19 -16.02 -4.16
C LEU A 112 1.02 -15.69 -3.28
N ASP A 113 1.57 -14.50 -3.48
CA ASP A 113 2.57 -13.92 -2.60
C ASP A 113 1.86 -13.20 -1.45
N ALA A 114 2.31 -13.46 -0.24
CA ALA A 114 1.75 -12.91 0.98
C ALA A 114 2.81 -12.16 1.78
N PRO A 115 2.42 -11.26 2.70
CA PRO A 115 3.35 -10.54 3.55
C PRO A 115 4.33 -11.47 4.28
N ARG A 116 5.52 -10.94 4.60
CA ARG A 116 6.61 -11.70 5.24
C ARG A 116 7.11 -12.89 4.41
N GLY A 117 7.00 -12.79 3.09
CA GLY A 117 7.51 -13.78 2.14
C GLY A 117 6.75 -15.11 2.10
N ALA A 118 5.54 -15.17 2.68
CA ALA A 118 4.69 -16.34 2.54
C ALA A 118 4.30 -16.54 1.06
N LEU A 119 4.18 -17.80 0.66
CA LEU A 119 3.95 -18.18 -0.73
C LEU A 119 2.95 -19.32 -0.80
N LEU A 120 2.00 -19.24 -1.72
CA LEU A 120 1.22 -20.38 -2.18
C LEU A 120 1.29 -20.46 -3.70
N HIS A 121 1.79 -21.57 -4.23
CA HIS A 121 1.95 -21.76 -5.67
C HIS A 121 1.26 -23.04 -6.11
N VAL A 122 0.47 -22.92 -7.17
CA VAL A 122 -0.16 -24.04 -7.86
C VAL A 122 0.36 -24.11 -9.27
N ALA A 123 1.06 -25.20 -9.58
CA ALA A 123 1.57 -25.47 -10.91
C ALA A 123 0.45 -25.88 -11.89
N GLU A 124 0.80 -26.01 -13.18
CA GLU A 124 -0.16 -26.29 -14.25
C GLU A 124 -0.91 -27.63 -14.07
N LYS A 125 -0.28 -28.64 -13.47
CA LYS A 125 -0.91 -29.94 -13.19
C LYS A 125 -1.53 -30.01 -11.79
N GLY A 126 -1.70 -28.87 -11.13
CA GLY A 126 -2.29 -28.77 -9.80
C GLY A 126 -1.32 -29.09 -8.65
N GLU A 127 -0.01 -29.24 -8.89
CA GLU A 127 0.93 -29.45 -7.79
C GLU A 127 1.00 -28.21 -6.89
N LEU A 128 0.73 -28.42 -5.60
CA LEU A 128 0.73 -27.39 -4.58
C LEU A 128 2.09 -27.30 -3.87
N THR A 129 2.64 -26.10 -3.79
CA THR A 129 3.79 -25.75 -2.94
C THR A 129 3.44 -24.55 -2.09
N ASP A 130 3.74 -24.61 -0.80
CA ASP A 130 3.51 -23.51 0.13
C ASP A 130 4.75 -23.20 0.97
N LEU A 131 4.87 -21.93 1.36
CA LEU A 131 5.85 -21.41 2.31
C LEU A 131 5.09 -20.57 3.36
N PRO A 132 5.21 -20.87 4.66
CA PRO A 132 4.57 -20.08 5.71
C PRO A 132 5.22 -18.68 5.84
N PRO A 133 4.55 -17.73 6.49
CA PRO A 133 5.09 -16.38 6.67
C PRO A 133 6.32 -16.41 7.59
N GLY A 134 7.35 -15.67 7.19
CA GLY A 134 8.56 -15.46 7.97
C GLY A 134 8.43 -14.37 9.05
N PRO A 135 9.56 -13.89 9.59
CA PRO A 135 9.58 -12.74 10.48
C PRO A 135 9.18 -11.43 9.76
N PRO A 136 8.81 -10.36 10.49
CA PRO A 136 8.57 -9.04 9.90
C PRO A 136 9.76 -8.57 9.05
N ALA A 137 9.48 -8.02 7.87
CA ALA A 137 10.51 -7.57 6.94
C ALA A 137 10.79 -6.06 7.04
N HIS A 138 9.77 -5.28 7.41
CA HIS A 138 9.84 -3.82 7.43
C HIS A 138 9.75 -3.25 8.85
N ALA A 139 9.20 -4.02 9.79
CA ALA A 139 8.93 -3.57 11.16
C ALA A 139 9.65 -4.42 12.23
N THR A 140 10.89 -4.85 11.97
CA THR A 140 11.72 -5.48 13.01
C THR A 140 11.94 -4.49 14.17
N PRO A 141 12.04 -4.93 15.44
CA PRO A 141 12.29 -4.06 16.58
C PRO A 141 13.48 -3.12 16.38
N GLU A 142 14.57 -3.62 15.78
CA GLU A 142 15.81 -2.90 15.52
C GLU A 142 15.58 -1.75 14.52
N LEU A 143 14.94 -2.03 13.38
CA LEU A 143 14.57 -1.01 12.39
C LEU A 143 13.64 0.06 12.99
N LEU A 144 12.64 -0.33 13.78
CA LEU A 144 11.73 0.63 14.41
C LEU A 144 12.46 1.54 15.40
N ALA A 145 13.41 1.00 16.17
CA ALA A 145 14.26 1.79 17.06
C ALA A 145 15.16 2.76 16.28
N GLU A 146 15.79 2.28 15.19
CA GLU A 146 16.61 3.12 14.29
C GLU A 146 15.76 4.27 13.70
N HIS A 147 14.56 3.94 13.22
CA HIS A 147 13.64 4.92 12.65
C HIS A 147 13.21 5.97 13.67
N ALA A 148 12.89 5.56 14.90
CA ALA A 148 12.53 6.48 15.97
C ALA A 148 13.69 7.40 16.40
N ALA A 149 14.93 6.92 16.36
CA ALA A 149 16.14 7.68 16.69
C ALA A 149 16.67 8.54 15.53
N SER A 150 16.18 8.33 14.31
CA SER A 150 16.66 9.03 13.13
C SER A 150 16.37 10.55 13.17
N THR A 151 17.23 11.32 12.51
CA THR A 151 17.00 12.76 12.29
C THR A 151 16.24 12.96 10.98
N ARG A 152 15.34 13.95 10.95
CA ARG A 152 14.63 14.33 9.73
C ARG A 152 15.59 14.83 8.65
N SER A 153 15.35 14.38 7.44
CA SER A 153 15.94 14.88 6.21
C SER A 153 15.08 15.98 5.59
N GLY A 154 15.67 16.81 4.72
CA GLY A 154 14.92 17.83 3.97
C GLY A 154 13.84 17.25 3.03
N ILE A 155 13.85 15.95 2.73
CA ILE A 155 12.76 15.28 2.00
C ILE A 155 11.58 15.01 2.94
N GLU A 156 11.84 14.54 4.15
CA GLU A 156 10.82 14.33 5.18
C GLU A 156 10.17 15.65 5.60
N GLU A 157 10.95 16.73 5.74
CA GLU A 157 10.43 18.07 6.03
C GLU A 157 9.47 18.55 4.94
N ARG A 158 9.83 18.39 3.67
CA ARG A 158 8.95 18.72 2.54
C ARG A 158 7.64 17.94 2.55
N VAL A 159 7.68 16.65 2.90
CA VAL A 159 6.46 15.83 3.04
C VAL A 159 5.60 16.34 4.21
N LEU A 160 6.20 16.66 5.35
CA LEU A 160 5.48 17.18 6.53
C LEU A 160 4.88 18.56 6.27
N GLU A 161 5.56 19.44 5.56
CA GLU A 161 5.04 20.76 5.18
C GLU A 161 3.76 20.64 4.35
N MET A 162 3.70 19.69 3.40
CA MET A 162 2.47 19.41 2.65
C MET A 162 1.31 19.04 3.59
N ALA A 163 1.59 18.38 4.72
CA ALA A 163 0.58 17.91 5.67
C ALA A 163 -0.05 19.02 6.53
N ARG A 164 0.46 20.26 6.46
CA ARG A 164 -0.13 21.40 7.18
C ARG A 164 -1.54 21.73 6.68
N GLU A 165 -1.78 21.56 5.39
CA GLU A 165 -3.01 22.00 4.72
C GLU A 165 -3.90 20.85 4.27
N ARG A 166 -3.40 19.61 4.26
CA ARG A 166 -4.10 18.44 3.72
C ARG A 166 -3.66 17.15 4.39
N TRP A 167 -4.48 16.11 4.29
CA TRP A 167 -4.04 14.76 4.61
C TRP A 167 -3.06 14.25 3.55
N LEU A 168 -2.02 13.55 4.01
CA LEU A 168 -1.06 12.93 3.11
C LEU A 168 -1.55 11.57 2.62
N HIS A 169 -0.99 11.11 1.51
CA HIS A 169 -1.12 9.75 0.99
C HIS A 169 0.21 9.38 0.30
N PRO A 170 0.46 8.09 -0.01
CA PRO A 170 1.71 7.61 -0.62
C PRO A 170 2.17 8.40 -1.86
N GLY A 171 1.22 8.79 -2.73
CA GLY A 171 1.52 9.63 -3.90
C GLY A 171 2.21 10.96 -3.59
N HIS A 172 1.97 11.58 -2.43
CA HIS A 172 2.74 12.77 -2.03
C HIS A 172 4.21 12.45 -1.76
N VAL A 173 4.50 11.30 -1.15
CA VAL A 173 5.87 10.81 -0.94
C VAL A 173 6.54 10.53 -2.27
N VAL A 174 5.83 9.91 -3.22
CA VAL A 174 6.31 9.72 -4.59
C VAL A 174 6.66 11.06 -5.24
N THR A 175 5.79 12.06 -5.16
CA THR A 175 6.03 13.41 -5.71
C THR A 175 7.27 14.06 -5.10
N VAL A 176 7.45 14.00 -3.78
CA VAL A 176 8.62 14.60 -3.13
C VAL A 176 9.91 13.83 -3.47
N LEU A 177 9.87 12.51 -3.56
CA LEU A 177 11.01 11.69 -3.99
C LEU A 177 11.41 11.98 -5.44
N ALA A 178 10.44 12.11 -6.35
CA ALA A 178 10.69 12.47 -7.74
C ALA A 178 11.34 13.86 -7.84
N SER A 179 10.82 14.85 -7.11
CA SER A 179 11.41 16.20 -7.00
C SER A 179 12.79 16.20 -6.32
N ALA A 180 13.15 15.15 -5.59
CA ALA A 180 14.46 14.94 -4.99
C ALA A 180 15.38 14.05 -5.87
N GLY A 181 15.01 13.80 -7.13
CA GLY A 181 15.85 13.14 -8.11
C GLY A 181 15.72 11.62 -8.16
N ALA A 182 14.69 11.00 -7.56
CA ALA A 182 14.44 9.57 -7.76
C ALA A 182 13.98 9.29 -9.20
N LEU A 183 14.65 8.38 -9.91
CA LEU A 183 14.48 8.20 -11.36
C LEU A 183 13.73 6.92 -11.75
N ASP A 184 13.91 5.85 -10.99
CA ASP A 184 13.37 4.53 -11.32
C ASP A 184 12.47 3.95 -10.22
N ASP A 185 11.66 2.97 -10.60
CA ASP A 185 10.71 2.31 -9.72
C ASP A 185 11.38 1.58 -8.54
N ALA A 186 12.64 1.14 -8.68
CA ALA A 186 13.38 0.51 -7.60
C ALA A 186 13.74 1.52 -6.50
N GLU A 187 14.07 2.76 -6.87
CA GLU A 187 14.30 3.83 -5.91
C GLU A 187 13.06 4.21 -5.12
N PHE A 188 11.91 4.34 -5.78
CA PHE A 188 10.64 4.61 -5.10
C PHE A 188 10.26 3.48 -4.14
N SER A 189 10.44 2.22 -4.57
CA SER A 189 10.13 1.05 -3.74
C SER A 189 11.06 0.93 -2.53
N ARG A 190 12.34 1.32 -2.68
CA ARG A 190 13.32 1.31 -1.60
C ARG A 190 13.12 2.46 -0.61
N ARG A 191 12.90 3.69 -1.11
CA ARG A 191 12.93 4.91 -0.29
C ARG A 191 11.56 5.29 0.27
N GLY A 192 10.48 5.05 -0.47
CA GLY A 192 9.12 5.45 -0.10
C GLY A 192 8.66 4.88 1.25
N PRO A 193 8.67 3.54 1.43
CA PRO A 193 8.28 2.92 2.69
C PRO A 193 9.12 3.36 3.88
N ILE A 194 10.45 3.46 3.70
CA ILE A 194 11.38 3.86 4.76
C ILE A 194 11.09 5.29 5.24
N LEU A 195 10.81 6.21 4.31
CA LEU A 195 10.47 7.58 4.64
C LEU A 195 9.20 7.64 5.50
N LEU A 196 8.14 6.93 5.09
CA LEU A 196 6.90 6.87 5.89
C LEU A 196 7.13 6.21 7.26
N ALA A 197 7.88 5.11 7.29
CA ALA A 197 8.19 4.39 8.53
C ALA A 197 8.92 5.28 9.54
N ARG A 198 9.84 6.13 9.09
CA ARG A 198 10.54 7.13 9.92
C ARG A 198 9.60 8.20 10.48
N LEU A 199 8.76 8.80 9.64
CA LEU A 199 7.76 9.79 10.07
C LEU A 199 6.79 9.19 11.11
N LEU A 200 6.36 7.95 10.90
CA LEU A 200 5.49 7.20 11.81
C LEU A 200 6.18 6.85 13.13
N ALA A 201 7.41 6.33 13.08
CA ALA A 201 8.16 5.94 14.26
C ALA A 201 8.51 7.13 15.16
N ARG A 202 8.77 8.30 14.57
CA ARG A 202 8.91 9.56 15.32
C ARG A 202 7.57 10.15 15.77
N GLY A 203 6.44 9.56 15.39
CA GLY A 203 5.11 10.01 15.77
C GLY A 203 4.68 11.33 15.12
N GLU A 204 5.28 11.70 13.99
CA GLU A 204 5.04 12.97 13.28
C GLU A 204 3.76 12.91 12.44
N ILE A 205 3.42 11.72 11.96
CA ILE A 205 2.18 11.45 11.22
C ILE A 205 1.45 10.26 11.84
N ARG A 206 0.14 10.16 11.59
CA ARG A 206 -0.71 9.06 12.03
C ARG A 206 -1.48 8.46 10.85
N PRO A 207 -1.50 7.12 10.67
CA PRO A 207 -2.19 6.48 9.55
C PRO A 207 -3.70 6.36 9.80
N GLY A 208 -4.48 6.32 8.73
CA GLY A 208 -5.92 6.22 8.81
C GLY A 208 -6.60 6.07 7.44
N PHE A 209 -7.93 6.11 7.48
CA PHE A 209 -8.78 6.22 6.31
C PHE A 209 -9.39 7.62 6.23
N VAL A 210 -9.73 8.06 5.02
CA VAL A 210 -10.52 9.26 4.79
C VAL A 210 -11.85 8.85 4.15
N THR A 211 -12.95 9.07 4.86
CA THR A 211 -14.30 8.74 4.37
C THR A 211 -15.20 9.93 4.60
N GLY A 212 -15.93 10.38 3.57
CA GLY A 212 -16.85 11.51 3.69
C GLY A 212 -16.19 12.80 4.17
N GLY A 213 -14.92 13.05 3.80
CA GLY A 213 -14.18 14.23 4.25
C GLY A 213 -13.82 14.20 5.74
N ARG A 214 -13.72 13.02 6.36
CA ARG A 214 -13.27 12.85 7.74
C ARG A 214 -12.16 11.81 7.82
N PHE A 215 -11.12 12.16 8.57
CA PHE A 215 -10.05 11.23 8.91
C PHE A 215 -10.42 10.36 10.12
N THR A 216 -10.19 9.06 9.99
CA THR A 216 -10.32 8.08 11.09
C THR A 216 -9.01 7.31 11.19
N ALA A 217 -8.33 7.46 12.33
CA ALA A 217 -7.07 6.77 12.58
C ALA A 217 -7.27 5.25 12.62
N TRP A 218 -6.25 4.51 12.19
CA TRP A 218 -6.23 3.07 12.39
C TRP A 218 -6.03 2.73 13.87
N ASP A 219 -6.64 1.61 14.27
CA ASP A 219 -6.40 0.97 15.56
C ASP A 219 -5.42 -0.19 15.36
N LEU A 220 -4.16 0.17 15.09
CA LEU A 220 -3.05 -0.75 14.84
C LEU A 220 -1.80 -0.24 15.57
N THR A 221 -0.95 -1.17 16.00
CA THR A 221 0.36 -0.83 16.55
C THR A 221 1.29 -0.27 15.48
N LEU A 222 2.33 0.47 15.88
CA LEU A 222 3.33 1.00 14.94
C LEU A 222 3.96 -0.12 14.08
N ALA A 223 4.26 -1.27 14.68
CA ALA A 223 4.85 -2.39 13.97
C ALA A 223 3.92 -2.93 12.88
N GLU A 224 2.63 -3.09 13.19
CA GLU A 224 1.63 -3.54 12.21
C GLU A 224 1.45 -2.52 11.08
N VAL A 225 1.42 -1.23 11.40
CA VAL A 225 1.33 -0.15 10.42
C VAL A 225 2.52 -0.16 9.45
N VAL A 226 3.74 -0.21 9.99
CA VAL A 226 4.96 -0.14 9.17
C VAL A 226 5.09 -1.39 8.30
N GLU A 227 4.80 -2.58 8.85
CA GLU A 227 4.81 -3.82 8.09
C GLU A 227 3.77 -3.81 6.97
N HIS A 228 2.57 -3.33 7.27
CA HIS A 228 1.49 -3.18 6.30
C HIS A 228 1.85 -2.23 5.16
N ILE A 229 2.40 -1.05 5.46
CA ILE A 229 2.80 -0.07 4.44
C ILE A 229 3.92 -0.64 3.57
N GLY A 230 4.94 -1.24 4.18
CA GLY A 230 6.07 -1.81 3.45
C GLY A 230 5.65 -2.97 2.53
N ALA A 231 4.83 -3.89 3.04
CA ALA A 231 4.33 -5.02 2.27
C ALA A 231 3.46 -4.56 1.08
N THR A 232 2.54 -3.61 1.33
CA THR A 232 1.61 -3.13 0.30
C THR A 232 2.33 -2.29 -0.75
N TRP A 233 3.28 -1.46 -0.36
CA TRP A 233 4.11 -0.72 -1.32
C TRP A 233 4.94 -1.67 -2.18
N THR A 234 5.55 -2.71 -1.58
CA THR A 234 6.31 -3.73 -2.31
C THR A 234 5.41 -4.47 -3.31
N ALA A 235 4.19 -4.81 -2.91
CA ALA A 235 3.20 -5.50 -3.72
C ALA A 235 2.72 -4.66 -4.92
N ILE A 236 2.48 -3.36 -4.72
CA ILE A 236 2.07 -2.43 -5.77
C ILE A 236 3.25 -2.08 -6.69
N GLY A 237 4.40 -1.79 -6.09
CA GLY A 237 5.66 -1.47 -6.74
C GLY A 237 5.79 -0.04 -7.27
N GLY A 238 7.03 0.45 -7.27
CA GLY A 238 7.45 1.64 -7.99
C GLY A 238 6.85 2.94 -7.50
N ARG A 239 6.62 3.84 -8.45
CA ARG A 239 5.97 5.14 -8.27
C ARG A 239 4.43 5.06 -8.26
N THR A 240 3.87 3.86 -8.31
CA THR A 240 2.44 3.62 -8.49
C THR A 240 1.56 4.00 -7.28
N PRO A 241 1.99 3.83 -6.01
CA PRO A 241 1.14 4.11 -4.86
C PRO A 241 0.53 5.52 -4.87
N GLY A 242 -0.80 5.57 -4.93
CA GLY A 242 -1.61 6.79 -5.00
C GLY A 242 -2.51 6.98 -3.77
N PRO A 243 -3.53 7.86 -3.87
CA PRO A 243 -4.57 7.95 -2.83
C PRO A 243 -5.30 6.61 -2.70
N ASP A 244 -5.78 6.31 -1.49
CA ASP A 244 -6.60 5.12 -1.15
C ASP A 244 -5.94 3.74 -1.39
N MET A 245 -4.68 3.68 -1.82
CA MET A 245 -4.01 2.40 -2.12
C MET A 245 -3.33 1.74 -0.91
N ILE A 246 -2.91 2.53 0.08
CA ILE A 246 -2.21 2.03 1.28
C ILE A 246 -2.85 2.64 2.53
N ALA A 247 -2.69 3.95 2.71
CA ALA A 247 -3.23 4.69 3.85
C ALA A 247 -3.34 6.17 3.52
N TRP A 248 -4.15 6.89 4.31
CA TRP A 248 -4.03 8.33 4.48
C TRP A 248 -3.25 8.63 5.75
N PHE A 249 -2.62 9.81 5.82
CA PHE A 249 -1.90 10.24 7.00
C PHE A 249 -2.28 11.64 7.44
N GLU A 250 -2.52 11.79 8.74
CA GLU A 250 -2.77 13.07 9.39
C GLU A 250 -1.52 13.54 10.12
N LEU A 251 -1.26 14.85 10.05
CA LEU A 251 -0.18 15.49 10.80
C LEU A 251 -0.52 15.50 12.30
N THR A 252 0.36 14.94 13.13
CA THR A 252 0.15 14.93 14.58
C THR A 252 0.56 16.26 15.22
N ARG A 253 0.29 16.42 16.51
CA ARG A 253 0.84 17.55 17.28
C ARG A 253 2.38 17.54 17.24
N ARG A 254 3.01 16.39 17.43
CA ARG A 254 4.48 16.27 17.38
C ARG A 254 5.02 16.63 15.99
N GLY A 255 4.33 16.24 14.92
CA GLY A 255 4.69 16.65 13.55
C GLY A 255 4.57 18.16 13.34
N ARG A 256 3.52 18.80 13.87
CA ARG A 256 3.37 20.27 13.85
C ARG A 256 4.49 20.97 14.62
N ASP A 257 4.74 20.54 15.85
CA ASP A 257 5.78 21.10 16.72
C ASP A 257 7.16 20.99 16.06
N ALA A 258 7.40 19.88 15.35
CA ALA A 258 8.64 19.62 14.65
C ALA A 258 8.88 20.57 13.45
N LEU A 259 7.83 21.04 12.76
CA LEU A 259 7.97 22.03 11.68
C LEU A 259 8.17 23.46 12.18
N GLY A 260 8.04 23.69 13.49
CA GLY A 260 8.02 25.04 14.07
C GLY A 260 6.76 25.83 13.71
N PRO A 261 6.63 27.08 14.19
CA PRO A 261 5.52 27.94 13.82
C PRO A 261 5.48 28.09 12.30
N GLY A 262 4.29 27.90 11.71
CA GLY A 262 4.07 28.15 10.30
C GLY A 262 4.59 29.53 9.93
N SER A 263 5.26 29.64 8.79
CA SER A 263 5.70 30.92 8.23
C SER A 263 4.49 31.71 7.71
N ASP A 264 3.54 32.00 8.60
CA ASP A 264 2.43 32.94 8.41
C ASP A 264 2.71 34.27 9.14
N ARG A 265 3.96 34.46 9.60
CA ARG A 265 4.51 35.80 9.78
C ARG A 265 5.10 36.25 8.44
N THR A 266 4.22 36.69 7.54
CA THR A 266 4.48 37.99 6.89
C THR A 266 4.90 38.94 8.01
N MET A 267 6.20 39.22 8.11
CA MET A 267 6.63 40.38 8.88
C MET A 267 5.85 41.57 8.31
N PRO A 268 5.17 42.37 9.16
CA PRO A 268 4.62 43.63 8.66
C PRO A 268 5.78 44.43 8.04
N PRO A 269 5.59 45.08 6.88
CA PRO A 269 6.61 45.94 6.32
C PRO A 269 6.76 47.15 7.26
N GLY A 270 7.73 47.09 8.15
CA GLY A 270 7.94 48.14 9.13
C GLY A 270 8.82 47.69 10.28
N MET A 271 10.14 47.73 10.07
CA MET A 271 11.16 48.25 11.00
C MET A 271 12.51 47.58 10.75
N SER A 272 13.22 48.06 9.72
CA SER A 272 14.68 48.08 9.70
C SER A 272 15.10 49.26 8.84
N GLY A 273 15.71 50.27 9.45
CA GLY A 273 16.24 51.45 8.75
C GLY A 273 15.89 52.82 9.34
N TYR A 274 15.94 52.98 10.66
CA TYR A 274 16.31 54.28 11.23
C TYR A 274 17.68 54.11 11.89
N ASP A 275 18.73 54.40 11.12
CA ASP A 275 19.97 54.93 11.69
C ASP A 275 20.15 56.34 11.12
N SER A 276 19.97 57.27 12.06
CA SER A 276 20.22 58.71 12.19
C SER A 276 20.95 59.53 11.11
N PRO A 277 20.70 60.86 11.09
CA PRO A 277 21.19 61.80 10.08
C PRO A 277 22.57 62.40 10.42
N GLY A 278 23.34 62.67 9.37
CA GLY A 278 24.22 63.85 9.27
C GLY A 278 25.64 63.74 9.80
N VAL A 279 26.63 63.69 8.89
CA VAL A 279 27.83 64.53 8.97
C VAL A 279 28.18 65.05 7.56
N VAL A 280 28.34 66.36 7.50
CA VAL A 280 28.68 67.22 6.37
C VAL A 280 30.14 67.03 5.97
N GLY A 281 30.43 66.99 4.67
CA GLY A 281 31.78 67.08 4.14
C GLY A 281 31.79 67.67 2.74
N GLY A 282 31.89 69.00 2.66
CA GLY A 282 32.14 69.72 1.42
C GLY A 282 33.63 69.95 1.15
N PHE A 283 33.91 70.26 -0.12
CA PHE A 283 35.16 70.76 -0.74
C PHE A 283 36.31 69.75 -0.85
N ARG A 284 36.94 69.54 -2.01
CA ARG A 284 37.16 70.39 -3.19
C ARG A 284 36.87 69.67 -4.50
#